data_AF-A0A3Q3W0Z2-F1
#
_entry.id   AF-A0A3Q3W0Z2-F1
#
_cell.length_a   1.000
_cell.length_b   1.000
_cell.length_c   1.000
_cell.angle_alpha   90.00
_cell.angle_beta   90.00
_cell.angle_gamma   90.00
#
_symmetry.space_group_name_H-M   'P 1'
#
loop_
_entity.id
_entity.type
_entity.pdbx_description
1 polymer ?
#
loop_
_entity_poly.entity_id
_entity_poly.type
_entity_poly.pdbx_seq_one_letter_code
_entity_poly.pdbx_strand_id
1 'polypeptide(L)'
;MATIAELKSAVKETLESRGVLSQLKARIRAEVFSALEDQREPRPPLSHENLLLNELIREYLEFNKYRYAASVTFAKHLFGSFSSVFTESGQPEVPLDRQFLADELKVTEDASSKSV
;
A
#
# COMPACT_ATOMS: atom_id res chain seq x y z
N MET A 1 7.08 36.23 -34.72
CA MET A 1 6.83 34.87 -35.26
C MET A 1 7.13 33.90 -34.14
N ALA A 2 6.14 33.16 -33.65
CA ALA A 2 6.38 32.20 -32.56
C ALA A 2 7.34 31.12 -33.06
N THR A 3 8.45 30.94 -32.35
CA THR A 3 9.45 29.93 -32.70
C THR A 3 8.91 28.54 -32.34
N ILE A 4 9.36 27.51 -33.04
CA ILE A 4 8.98 26.11 -32.78
C ILE A 4 9.27 25.72 -31.30
N ALA A 5 10.27 26.36 -30.69
CA ALA A 5 10.60 26.19 -29.27
C ALA A 5 9.51 26.75 -28.34
N GLU A 6 8.97 27.94 -28.62
CA GLU A 6 7.88 28.54 -27.85
C GLU A 6 6.60 27.72 -27.98
N LEU A 7 6.30 27.23 -29.18
CA LEU A 7 5.14 26.37 -29.41
C LEU A 7 5.26 25.05 -28.62
N LYS A 8 6.45 24.44 -28.62
CA LYS A 8 6.72 23.22 -27.84
C LYS A 8 6.62 23.47 -26.32
N SER A 9 7.07 24.63 -25.86
CA SER A 9 6.98 25.02 -24.44
C SER A 9 5.53 25.23 -24.02
N ALA A 10 4.74 25.96 -24.80
CA ALA A 10 3.33 26.21 -24.54
C ALA A 10 2.51 24.91 -24.51
N VAL A 11 2.79 23.97 -25.41
CA VAL A 11 2.14 22.64 -25.41
C VAL A 11 2.51 21.86 -24.15
N LYS A 12 3.78 21.89 -23.72
CA LYS A 12 4.23 21.21 -22.50
C LYS A 12 3.56 21.79 -21.24
N GLU A 13 3.53 23.11 -21.09
CA GLU A 13 2.84 23.78 -19.97
C GLU A 13 1.34 23.51 -19.97
N THR A 14 0.71 23.44 -21.15
CA THR A 14 -0.71 23.09 -21.25
C THR A 14 -0.97 21.65 -20.82
N LEU A 15 -0.08 20.72 -21.16
CA LEU A 15 -0.17 19.31 -20.75
C LEU A 15 0.15 19.11 -19.26
N GLU A 16 1.04 19.93 -18.67
CA GLU A 16 1.34 19.93 -17.23
C GLU A 16 0.20 20.54 -16.41
N SER A 17 -0.36 21.67 -16.84
CA SER A 17 -1.49 22.32 -16.14
C SER A 17 -2.78 21.50 -16.17
N ARG A 18 -3.01 20.72 -17.23
CA ARG A 18 -4.11 19.74 -17.30
C ARG A 18 -3.83 18.45 -16.52
N GLY A 19 -2.64 18.27 -15.95
CA GLY A 19 -2.23 17.08 -15.20
C GLY A 19 -1.95 15.83 -16.06
N VAL A 20 -2.23 15.88 -17.37
CA VAL A 20 -2.06 14.76 -18.30
C VAL A 20 -0.59 14.33 -18.40
N LEU A 21 0.34 15.28 -18.42
CA LEU A 21 1.77 14.96 -18.46
C LEU A 21 2.23 14.25 -17.17
N SER A 22 1.69 14.65 -16.02
CA SER A 22 1.99 14.02 -14.73
C SER A 22 1.43 12.60 -14.66
N GLN A 23 0.21 12.39 -15.16
CA GLN A 23 -0.40 11.06 -15.25
C GLN A 23 0.39 10.13 -16.18
N LEU A 24 0.84 10.63 -17.33
CA LEU A 24 1.64 9.86 -18.27
C LEU A 24 3.01 9.49 -17.68
N LYS A 25 3.69 10.44 -17.02
CA LYS A 25 4.95 10.18 -16.30
C LYS A 25 4.75 9.12 -15.21
N ALA A 26 3.67 9.19 -14.44
CA ALA A 26 3.35 8.21 -13.40
C ALA A 26 3.12 6.82 -13.99
N ARG A 27 2.36 6.72 -15.09
CA ARG A 27 2.10 5.46 -15.78
C ARG A 27 3.37 4.84 -16.36
N ILE A 28 4.24 5.64 -16.98
CA ILE A 28 5.54 5.17 -17.46
C ILE A 28 6.40 4.65 -16.30
N ARG A 29 6.44 5.36 -15.16
CA ARG A 29 7.17 4.90 -13.97
C ARG A 29 6.61 3.59 -13.45
N ALA A 30 5.29 3.42 -13.39
CA ALA A 30 4.65 2.19 -12.97
C ALA A 30 5.00 1.02 -13.92
N GLU A 31 4.94 1.26 -15.23
CA GLU A 31 5.26 0.25 -16.25
C GLU A 31 6.75 -0.14 -16.20
N VAL A 32 7.65 0.83 -16.04
CA VAL A 32 9.09 0.59 -15.86
C VAL A 32 9.35 -0.18 -14.58
N PHE A 33 8.67 0.17 -13.48
CA PHE A 33 8.81 -0.54 -12.22
C PHE A 33 8.33 -1.98 -12.35
N SER A 34 7.18 -2.22 -12.99
CA SER A 34 6.65 -3.56 -13.27
C SER A 34 7.54 -4.39 -14.20
N ALA A 35 8.16 -3.76 -15.21
CA ALA A 35 9.09 -4.44 -16.11
C ALA A 35 10.46 -4.73 -15.47
N LEU A 36 10.85 -3.93 -14.46
CA LEU A 36 12.05 -4.15 -13.64
C LEU A 36 11.78 -5.09 -12.46
N GLU A 37 10.52 -5.34 -12.12
CA GLU A 37 10.10 -6.29 -11.09
C GLU A 37 10.39 -7.71 -11.62
N ASP A 38 11.66 -8.08 -11.55
CA ASP A 38 12.16 -9.41 -11.86
C ASP A 38 11.35 -10.38 -10.97
N GLN A 39 10.48 -11.19 -11.59
CA GLN A 39 9.71 -12.27 -10.95
C GLN A 39 10.64 -13.42 -10.49
N ARG A 40 11.86 -13.12 -10.02
CA ARG A 40 12.93 -14.10 -9.89
C ARG A 40 12.98 -14.83 -8.56
N GLU A 41 12.15 -14.48 -7.60
CA GLU A 41 11.97 -15.31 -6.41
C GLU A 41 10.48 -15.48 -6.12
N PRO A 42 9.95 -16.72 -6.09
CA PRO A 42 8.64 -16.96 -5.54
C PRO A 42 8.68 -16.44 -4.10
N ARG A 43 7.86 -15.42 -3.82
CA ARG A 43 7.81 -14.79 -2.51
C ARG A 43 7.58 -15.90 -1.46
N PRO A 44 8.32 -15.92 -0.35
CA PRO A 44 8.19 -16.99 0.63
C PRO A 44 6.73 -17.11 1.08
N PRO A 45 6.23 -18.35 1.27
CA PRO A 45 4.86 -18.58 1.71
C PRO A 45 4.64 -17.85 3.04
N LEU A 46 3.41 -17.35 3.24
CA LEU A 46 3.04 -16.67 4.48
C LEU A 46 3.26 -17.63 5.67
N SER A 47 4.27 -17.33 6.49
CA SER A 47 4.51 -18.04 7.73
C SER A 47 3.51 -17.59 8.80
N HIS A 48 3.28 -18.44 9.79
CA HIS A 48 2.44 -18.11 10.95
C HIS A 48 2.91 -16.84 11.67
N GLU A 49 4.23 -16.69 11.83
CA GLU A 49 4.84 -15.50 12.44
C GLU A 49 4.59 -14.23 11.62
N ASN A 50 4.68 -14.32 10.29
CA ASN A 50 4.40 -13.19 9.41
C ASN A 50 2.91 -12.82 9.43
N LEU A 51 2.03 -13.80 9.59
CA LEU A 51 0.59 -13.56 9.75
C LEU A 51 0.32 -12.76 11.04
N LEU A 52 0.92 -13.19 12.17
CA LEU A 52 0.79 -12.47 13.44
C LEU A 52 1.38 -11.07 13.37
N LEU A 53 2.55 -10.91 12.77
CA LEU A 53 3.18 -9.59 12.58
C LEU A 53 2.27 -8.66 11.78
N ASN A 54 1.70 -9.17 10.69
CA ASN A 54 0.82 -8.41 9.82
C ASN A 54 -0.48 -7.99 10.52
N GLU A 55 -1.06 -8.84 11.38
CA GLU A 55 -2.21 -8.44 12.21
C GLU A 55 -1.83 -7.43 13.31
N LEU A 56 -0.64 -7.54 13.91
CA LEU A 56 -0.16 -6.52 14.86
C LEU A 56 0.04 -5.16 14.18
N ILE A 57 0.54 -5.12 12.95
CA ILE A 57 0.65 -3.88 12.17
C ILE A 57 -0.74 -3.31 11.88
N ARG A 58 -1.73 -4.18 11.59
CA ARG A 58 -3.13 -3.78 11.39
C ARG A 58 -3.70 -3.15 12.65
N GLU A 59 -3.58 -3.84 13.77
CA GLU A 59 -4.04 -3.37 15.08
C GLU A 59 -3.36 -2.05 15.47
N TYR A 60 -2.04 -1.92 15.24
CA TYR A 60 -1.31 -0.69 15.51
C TYR A 60 -1.87 0.50 14.70
N LEU A 61 -2.09 0.32 13.41
CA LEU A 61 -2.61 1.38 12.54
C LEU A 61 -4.05 1.76 12.91
N GLU A 62 -4.87 0.79 13.32
CA GLU A 62 -6.24 1.03 13.81
C GLU A 62 -6.27 1.74 15.17
N PHE A 63 -5.48 1.25 16.13
CA PHE A 63 -5.35 1.83 17.48
C PHE A 63 -4.89 3.29 17.42
N ASN A 64 -3.93 3.60 16.56
CA ASN A 64 -3.42 4.96 16.36
C ASN A 64 -4.28 5.81 15.40
N LYS A 65 -5.45 5.31 14.96
CA LYS A 65 -6.40 6.01 14.08
C LYS A 65 -5.80 6.41 12.72
N TYR A 66 -4.78 5.70 12.24
CA TYR A 66 -4.16 5.90 10.94
C TYR A 66 -4.98 5.26 9.81
N ARG A 67 -6.22 5.72 9.66
CA ARG A 67 -7.20 5.16 8.71
C ARG A 67 -6.71 5.13 7.25
N TYR A 68 -5.95 6.13 6.83
CA TYR A 68 -5.40 6.19 5.47
C TYR A 68 -4.29 5.16 5.26
N ALA A 69 -3.36 5.02 6.20
CA ALA A 69 -2.28 4.03 6.12
C ALA A 69 -2.82 2.60 6.20
N ALA A 70 -3.80 2.37 7.08
CA ALA A 70 -4.51 1.10 7.15
C ALA A 70 -5.19 0.80 5.81
N SER A 71 -5.90 1.76 5.23
CA SER A 71 -6.59 1.55 3.96
C SER A 71 -5.64 1.30 2.79
N VAL A 72 -4.49 1.96 2.70
CA VAL A 72 -3.50 1.70 1.63
C VAL A 72 -2.86 0.32 1.77
N THR A 73 -2.59 -0.10 3.01
CA THR A 73 -1.83 -1.32 3.30
C THR A 73 -2.72 -2.57 3.27
N PHE A 74 -3.96 -2.46 3.75
CA PHE A 74 -4.88 -3.59 3.91
C PHE A 74 -6.06 -3.60 2.94
N ALA A 75 -6.45 -2.49 2.31
CA ALA A 75 -7.61 -2.50 1.42
C ALA A 75 -7.26 -2.99 0.01
N LYS A 76 -8.01 -4.00 -0.43
CA LYS A 76 -7.90 -4.65 -1.75
C LYS A 76 -8.42 -3.81 -2.92
N HIS A 77 -9.24 -2.78 -2.65
CA HIS A 77 -10.04 -2.11 -3.68
C HIS A 77 -9.78 -0.61 -3.86
N LEU A 78 -8.98 0.01 -2.98
CA LEU A 78 -8.84 1.47 -2.99
C LEU A 78 -7.73 1.98 -3.91
N PHE A 79 -6.80 1.13 -4.34
CA PHE A 79 -5.72 1.49 -5.26
C PHE A 79 -5.64 0.46 -6.39
N GLY A 80 -6.32 0.73 -7.50
CA GLY A 80 -6.26 -0.12 -8.69
C GLY A 80 -4.81 -0.47 -9.08
N SER A 81 -4.58 -1.73 -9.46
CA SER A 81 -3.29 -2.34 -9.81
C SER A 81 -2.16 -2.23 -8.77
N PHE A 82 -2.37 -1.58 -7.62
CA PHE A 82 -1.43 -1.61 -6.50
C PHE A 82 -1.80 -2.78 -5.61
N SER A 83 -1.06 -3.86 -5.79
CA SER A 83 -1.26 -5.11 -5.11
C SER A 83 -0.92 -4.92 -3.62
N SER A 84 -1.94 -4.95 -2.75
CA SER A 84 -1.74 -4.75 -1.32
C SER A 84 -0.96 -5.91 -0.73
N VAL A 85 -0.15 -5.64 0.29
CA VAL A 85 0.71 -6.64 0.97
C VAL A 85 -0.07 -7.91 1.36
N PHE A 86 -1.37 -7.79 1.63
CA PHE A 86 -2.29 -8.86 2.04
C PHE A 86 -2.88 -9.64 0.87
N THR A 87 -3.15 -8.97 -0.26
CA THR A 87 -3.59 -9.62 -1.51
C THR A 87 -2.48 -10.50 -2.07
N GLU A 88 -1.22 -10.10 -1.87
CA GLU A 88 -0.04 -10.85 -2.33
C GLU A 88 0.40 -11.95 -1.37
N SER A 89 0.11 -11.82 -0.07
CA SER A 89 0.52 -12.79 0.94
C SER A 89 -0.53 -13.88 1.21
N GLY A 90 -1.76 -13.73 0.69
CA GLY A 90 -2.85 -14.69 0.93
C GLY A 90 -3.45 -14.62 2.34
N GLN A 91 -3.23 -13.50 3.04
CA GLN A 91 -3.71 -13.30 4.39
C GLN A 91 -5.23 -13.02 4.44
N PRO A 92 -5.96 -13.46 5.49
CA PRO A 92 -7.40 -13.22 5.60
C PRO A 92 -7.75 -11.73 5.57
N GLU A 93 -8.84 -11.41 4.85
CA GLU A 93 -9.40 -10.05 4.79
C GLU A 93 -10.05 -9.65 6.13
N VAL A 94 -10.51 -10.64 6.89
CA VAL A 94 -11.10 -10.43 8.22
C VAL A 94 -9.97 -10.33 9.24
N PRO A 95 -9.90 -9.25 10.04
CA PRO A 95 -8.93 -9.14 11.11
C PRO A 95 -9.09 -10.26 12.12
N LEU A 96 -7.95 -10.77 12.60
CA LEU A 96 -7.97 -11.73 13.69
C LEU A 96 -8.43 -11.06 14.99
N ASP A 97 -9.06 -11.85 15.84
CA ASP A 97 -9.51 -11.36 17.14
C ASP A 97 -8.30 -10.99 18.01
N ARG A 98 -8.44 -9.91 18.76
CA ARG A 98 -7.38 -9.40 19.63
C ARG A 98 -7.03 -10.39 20.74
N GLN A 99 -8.05 -11.07 21.27
CA GLN A 99 -7.87 -12.12 22.27
C GLN A 99 -7.05 -13.28 21.71
N PHE A 100 -7.29 -13.65 20.45
CA PHE A 100 -6.51 -14.67 19.75
C PHE A 100 -5.04 -14.25 19.59
N LEU A 101 -4.76 -13.00 19.22
CA LEU A 101 -3.38 -12.51 19.13
C LEU A 101 -2.67 -12.49 20.49
N ALA A 102 -3.37 -12.06 21.55
CA ALA A 102 -2.84 -12.02 22.91
C ALA A 102 -2.49 -13.43 23.44
N ASP A 103 -3.36 -14.41 23.17
CA ASP A 103 -3.15 -15.81 23.55
C ASP A 103 -1.96 -16.42 22.78
N GLU A 104 -1.89 -16.16 21.47
CA GLU A 104 -0.83 -16.68 20.61
C GLU A 104 0.54 -16.08 20.95
N LEU A 105 0.59 -14.78 21.29
CA LEU A 105 1.81 -14.07 21.69
C LEU A 105 2.14 -14.24 23.18
N LYS A 106 1.25 -14.87 23.96
CA LYS A 106 1.35 -15.01 25.41
C LYS A 106 1.52 -13.67 26.14
N VAL A 107 0.83 -12.64 25.66
CA VAL A 107 0.86 -11.29 26.24
C VAL A 107 -0.40 -11.06 27.06
N THR A 108 -0.25 -10.54 28.27
CA THR A 108 -1.39 -10.11 29.09
C THR A 108 -1.72 -8.65 28.79
N GLU A 109 -2.94 -8.39 28.32
CA GLU A 109 -3.40 -7.01 28.08
C GLU A 109 -3.40 -6.17 29.36
N ASP A 110 -2.69 -5.05 29.32
CA ASP A 110 -2.68 -4.06 30.41
C ASP A 110 -3.75 -2.97 30.21
N ALA A 111 -3.98 -2.16 31.25
CA ALA A 111 -4.98 -1.09 31.21
C ALA A 111 -4.70 -0.04 30.11
N SER A 112 -3.44 0.16 29.73
CA SER A 112 -3.01 1.02 28.62
C SER A 112 -3.28 0.41 27.24
N SER A 113 -3.30 -0.92 27.14
CA SER A 113 -3.63 -1.63 25.91
C SER A 113 -5.14 -1.67 25.67
N LYS A 114 -5.95 -1.60 26.73
CA LYS A 114 -7.43 -1.62 26.67
C LYS A 114 -8.09 -0.27 26.41
N SER A 115 -7.36 0.83 26.53
CA SER A 115 -7.95 2.16 26.39
C SER A 115 -8.23 2.51 24.92
N VAL A 116 -9.51 2.42 24.54
CA VAL A 116 -10.14 3.15 23.44
C VAL A 116 -11.23 4.05 24.03
#